data_AF-A0A6B1B9X2-F1
#
_entry.id   AF-A0A6B1B9X2-F1
#
_cell.length_a   1.000
_cell.length_b   1.000
_cell.length_c   1.000
_cell.angle_alpha   90.00
_cell.angle_beta   90.00
_cell.angle_gamma   90.00
#
_symmetry.space_group_name_H-M   'P 1'
#
loop_
_entity.id
_entity.type
_entity.pdbx_description
1 polymer ?
#
loop_
_entity_poly.entity_id
_entity_poly.type
_entity_poly.pdbx_seq_one_letter_code
_entity_poly.pdbx_strand_id
1 'polypeptide(L)'
;MGSVPSSRPSQDDSPVAMRERLLEMFPRLLDAHQRASALVAPELSRLNAEAAGRSHRRHHYVPQFWLKKFAEDETLCVVDPSGEQPPRCGDADDEAFVRDLYATYAEPRSDDASSEADVSVLWEHVVAVFENRAAPPFTRLIECRDGSTPVLSDLERFWVSVLVALQFVRVPSHFDAVRSSRDAVAQRFAMSLASLGPPREWMTDEMCREANIDPADLEGFDWSPESFGPDGEFIVSIDRKTDVPSMLEHAFDPEIVSFVFSRTWVVIKFPDGGLSLPLRDGVYLRMSNAGGLYGSPGLGSAEEIWVPMSPDTLLVMHWQNTNWAPTGWTAEACVARLGHRGGQQACHPDHAERVAAVWDAYLSSDRGLSALAEDSANIGVPHLVR
;
A
#
# COMPACT_ATOMS: atom_id res chain seq x y z
N MET A 1 -29.96 38.11 -8.71
CA MET A 1 -29.14 36.88 -8.62
C MET A 1 -28.23 36.87 -9.83
N GLY A 2 -26.98 37.33 -9.66
CA GLY A 2 -26.01 37.41 -10.75
C GLY A 2 -25.18 36.13 -10.81
N SER A 3 -25.16 35.47 -11.96
CA SER A 3 -24.29 34.35 -12.26
C SER A 3 -22.83 34.82 -12.32
N VAL A 4 -22.01 34.36 -11.38
CA VAL A 4 -20.56 34.56 -11.42
C VAL A 4 -19.99 33.62 -12.49
N PRO A 5 -19.26 34.13 -13.51
CA PRO A 5 -18.65 33.27 -14.50
C PRO A 5 -17.47 32.52 -13.86
N SER A 6 -17.62 31.21 -13.71
CA SER A 6 -16.54 30.30 -13.31
C SER A 6 -15.64 30.00 -14.51
N SER A 7 -14.78 30.95 -14.87
CA SER A 7 -13.65 30.65 -15.76
C SER A 7 -12.55 30.00 -14.93
N ARG A 8 -12.63 28.68 -14.72
CA ARG A 8 -11.50 27.92 -14.18
C ARG A 8 -10.34 28.01 -15.19
N PRO A 9 -9.15 28.48 -14.80
CA PRO A 9 -7.99 28.42 -15.68
C PRO A 9 -7.68 26.94 -15.93
N SER A 10 -7.59 26.55 -17.21
CA SER A 10 -7.03 25.26 -17.62
C SER A 10 -5.53 25.29 -17.31
N GLN A 11 -5.16 24.93 -16.08
CA GLN A 11 -3.77 24.65 -15.77
C GLN A 11 -3.45 23.25 -16.28
N ASP A 12 -2.36 23.19 -17.04
CA ASP A 12 -1.79 21.99 -17.62
C ASP A 12 -1.53 20.96 -16.50
N ASP A 13 -2.33 19.90 -16.43
CA ASP A 13 -1.98 18.63 -15.79
C ASP A 13 -0.91 17.90 -16.63
N SER A 14 0.06 18.67 -17.14
CA SER A 14 1.07 18.18 -18.05
C SER A 14 2.06 17.34 -17.25
N PRO A 15 2.38 16.11 -17.71
CA PRO A 15 3.46 15.28 -17.16
C PRO A 15 4.79 16.04 -16.96
N VAL A 16 4.98 17.16 -17.67
CA VAL A 16 6.12 18.08 -17.54
C VAL A 16 6.20 18.70 -16.13
N ALA A 17 5.10 19.21 -15.58
CA ALA A 17 5.12 19.88 -14.26
C ALA A 17 5.42 18.90 -13.11
N MET A 18 4.92 17.67 -13.20
CA MET A 18 5.28 16.59 -12.27
C MET A 18 6.77 16.26 -12.37
N ARG A 19 7.29 16.13 -13.59
CA ARG A 19 8.71 15.85 -13.83
C ARG A 19 9.63 16.93 -13.28
N GLU A 20 9.30 18.21 -13.48
CA GLU A 20 10.10 19.33 -12.96
C GLU A 20 10.16 19.33 -11.42
N ARG A 21 9.04 19.07 -10.75
CA ARG A 21 9.00 18.93 -9.28
C ARG A 21 9.80 17.74 -8.79
N LEU A 22 9.71 16.61 -9.47
CA LEU A 22 10.55 15.45 -9.15
C LEU A 22 12.03 15.84 -9.25
N LEU A 23 12.43 16.54 -10.31
CA LEU A 23 13.81 17.01 -10.49
C LEU A 23 14.26 18.00 -9.41
N GLU A 24 13.37 18.89 -8.94
CA GLU A 24 13.67 19.83 -7.85
C GLU A 24 13.80 19.09 -6.50
N MET A 25 12.96 18.09 -6.27
CA MET A 25 12.91 17.37 -4.99
C MET A 25 13.95 16.26 -4.87
N PHE A 26 14.43 15.73 -6.00
CA PHE A 26 15.32 14.58 -6.03
C PHE A 26 16.65 14.81 -5.28
N PRO A 27 17.34 15.97 -5.38
CA PRO A 27 18.56 16.21 -4.61
C PRO A 27 18.33 16.17 -3.09
N ARG A 28 17.21 16.72 -2.62
CA ARG A 28 16.82 16.71 -1.19
C ARG A 28 16.51 15.29 -0.72
N LEU A 29 15.81 14.52 -1.55
CA LEU A 29 15.55 13.11 -1.30
C LEU A 29 16.84 12.29 -1.23
N LEU A 30 17.77 12.50 -2.16
CA LEU A 30 19.05 11.77 -2.17
C LEU A 30 19.90 12.11 -0.94
N ASP A 31 19.97 13.37 -0.51
CA ASP A 31 20.65 13.75 0.75
C ASP A 31 20.00 13.07 1.95
N ALA A 32 18.66 13.13 2.05
CA ALA A 32 17.92 12.48 3.13
C ALA A 32 18.14 10.97 3.13
N HIS A 33 18.12 10.32 1.97
CA HIS A 33 18.39 8.89 1.81
C HIS A 33 19.82 8.53 2.23
N GLN A 34 20.84 9.28 1.79
CA GLN A 34 22.23 9.03 2.19
C GLN A 34 22.42 9.14 3.71
N ARG A 35 21.82 10.16 4.32
CA ARG A 35 21.85 10.35 5.78
C ARG A 35 21.09 9.24 6.51
N ALA A 36 19.93 8.86 6.01
CA ALA A 36 19.14 7.74 6.52
C ALA A 36 19.93 6.44 6.49
N SER A 37 20.50 6.09 5.33
CA SER A 37 21.34 4.91 5.12
C SER A 37 22.52 4.89 6.07
N ALA A 38 23.20 6.02 6.29
CA ALA A 38 24.29 6.12 7.27
C ALA A 38 23.84 5.86 8.72
N LEU A 39 22.61 6.27 9.08
CA LEU A 39 22.06 6.08 10.43
C LEU A 39 21.64 4.62 10.70
N VAL A 40 21.18 3.89 9.68
CA VAL A 40 20.69 2.52 9.84
C VAL A 40 21.73 1.46 9.51
N ALA A 41 22.75 1.77 8.70
CA ALA A 41 23.78 0.79 8.31
C ALA A 41 24.43 0.03 9.50
N PRO A 42 24.78 0.68 10.63
CA PRO A 42 25.34 -0.05 11.78
C PRO A 42 24.33 -0.98 12.47
N GLU A 43 23.04 -0.68 12.38
CA GLU A 43 21.95 -1.48 12.93
C GLU A 43 21.67 -2.68 12.02
N LEU A 44 21.51 -2.42 10.71
CA LEU A 44 21.31 -3.45 9.69
C LEU A 44 22.47 -4.46 9.63
N SER A 45 23.71 -4.01 9.79
CA SER A 45 24.90 -4.91 9.75
C SER A 45 24.93 -5.92 10.90
N ARG A 46 24.19 -5.68 11.99
CA ARG A 46 24.11 -6.60 13.14
C ARG A 46 22.98 -7.61 13.03
N LEU A 47 22.03 -7.39 12.11
CA LEU A 47 20.80 -8.18 12.04
C LEU A 47 21.05 -9.66 11.73
N ASN A 48 22.00 -10.00 10.86
CA ASN A 48 22.30 -11.40 10.55
C ASN A 48 22.71 -12.21 11.80
N ALA A 49 23.42 -11.57 12.76
CA ALA A 49 23.80 -12.23 14.01
C ALA A 49 22.64 -12.30 15.01
N GLU A 50 21.75 -11.30 15.01
CA GLU A 50 20.58 -11.24 15.91
C GLU A 50 19.41 -12.10 15.44
N ALA A 51 19.30 -12.32 14.13
CA ALA A 51 18.28 -13.11 13.47
C ALA A 51 18.51 -14.63 13.61
N ALA A 52 19.78 -15.05 13.72
CA ALA A 52 20.16 -16.45 13.76
C ALA A 52 19.42 -17.20 14.89
N GLY A 53 18.69 -18.25 14.51
CA GLY A 53 17.97 -19.13 15.45
C GLY A 53 16.65 -18.57 15.99
N ARG A 54 16.17 -17.42 15.52
CA ARG A 54 14.82 -16.92 15.81
C ARG A 54 13.84 -17.39 14.74
N SER A 55 12.55 -17.43 15.07
CA SER A 55 11.48 -17.62 14.08
C SER A 55 10.37 -16.62 14.39
N HIS A 56 10.14 -15.70 13.46
CA HIS A 56 8.92 -14.89 13.44
C HIS A 56 7.95 -15.55 12.48
N ARG A 57 6.78 -15.92 13.00
CA ARG A 57 5.67 -16.48 12.22
C ARG A 57 4.44 -15.59 12.22
N ARG A 58 4.35 -14.60 13.11
CA ARG A 58 3.30 -13.59 13.11
C ARG A 58 3.94 -12.29 12.64
N HIS A 59 3.49 -11.83 11.48
CA HIS A 59 4.02 -10.64 10.81
C HIS A 59 2.90 -9.62 10.72
N HIS A 60 3.08 -8.48 11.37
CA HIS A 60 2.11 -7.39 11.26
C HIS A 60 2.33 -6.65 9.94
N TYR A 61 1.28 -6.56 9.12
CA TYR A 61 1.35 -5.81 7.86
C TYR A 61 0.94 -4.34 8.05
N VAL A 62 0.40 -3.97 9.22
CA VAL A 62 0.24 -2.59 9.71
C VAL A 62 1.11 -2.44 10.96
N PRO A 63 1.89 -1.35 11.14
CA PRO A 63 2.74 -1.23 12.32
C PRO A 63 1.91 -1.19 13.60
N GLN A 64 2.36 -1.86 14.66
CA GLN A 64 1.66 -1.82 15.95
C GLN A 64 1.56 -0.39 16.50
N PHE A 65 2.60 0.44 16.35
CA PHE A 65 2.55 1.83 16.82
C PHE A 65 1.44 2.64 16.14
N TRP A 66 1.03 2.24 14.93
CA TRP A 66 -0.04 2.87 14.17
C TRP A 66 -1.40 2.29 14.55
N LEU A 67 -1.54 0.96 14.68
CA LEU A 67 -2.77 0.33 15.18
C LEU A 67 -3.17 0.89 16.54
N LYS A 68 -2.21 1.05 17.46
CA LYS A 68 -2.43 1.59 18.81
C LYS A 68 -2.92 3.05 18.81
N LYS A 69 -2.83 3.78 17.69
CA LYS A 69 -3.46 5.11 17.56
C LYS A 69 -4.97 5.04 17.35
N PHE A 70 -5.49 3.89 16.96
CA PHE A 70 -6.93 3.60 16.81
C PHE A 70 -7.48 2.76 17.96
N ALA A 71 -6.68 2.49 19.00
CA ALA A 71 -7.08 1.66 20.13
C ALA A 71 -7.34 2.52 21.38
N GLU A 72 -8.20 2.03 22.27
CA GLU A 72 -8.39 2.49 23.64
C GLU A 72 -8.02 1.36 24.58
N ASP A 73 -7.10 1.59 25.53
CA ASP A 73 -6.60 0.56 26.43
C ASP A 73 -6.21 -0.75 25.69
N GLU A 74 -5.46 -0.61 24.58
CA GLU A 74 -5.06 -1.69 23.66
C GLU A 74 -6.22 -2.37 22.90
N THR A 75 -7.46 -1.96 23.11
CA THR A 75 -8.64 -2.48 22.41
C THR A 75 -8.97 -1.65 21.18
N LEU A 76 -9.11 -2.29 20.02
CA LEU A 76 -9.66 -1.66 18.81
C LEU A 76 -10.86 -2.46 18.29
N CYS A 77 -11.70 -1.83 17.48
CA CYS A 77 -12.80 -2.51 16.81
C CYS A 77 -12.55 -2.63 15.31
N VAL A 78 -12.91 -3.78 14.74
CA VAL A 78 -12.86 -4.06 13.32
C VAL A 78 -14.29 -4.08 12.79
N VAL A 79 -14.51 -3.26 11.75
CA VAL A 79 -15.79 -3.14 11.04
C VAL A 79 -15.62 -3.71 9.64
N ASP A 80 -16.57 -4.53 9.21
CA ASP A 80 -16.67 -5.02 7.85
C ASP A 80 -17.49 -4.04 6.99
N PRO A 81 -16.90 -3.40 5.96
CA PRO A 81 -17.63 -2.50 5.09
C PRO A 81 -18.80 -3.14 4.34
N SER A 82 -18.87 -4.46 4.25
CA SER A 82 -20.00 -5.18 3.62
C SER A 82 -21.30 -5.09 4.43
N GLY A 83 -21.22 -4.79 5.73
CA GLY A 83 -22.35 -4.88 6.67
C GLY A 83 -22.77 -6.31 7.02
N GLU A 84 -22.12 -7.35 6.46
CA GLU A 84 -22.47 -8.74 6.72
C GLU A 84 -22.08 -9.20 8.14
N GLN A 85 -21.08 -8.55 8.74
CA GLN A 85 -20.58 -8.87 10.08
C GLN A 85 -20.75 -7.66 11.02
N PRO A 86 -21.26 -7.87 12.25
CA PRO A 86 -21.28 -6.80 13.24
C PRO A 86 -19.85 -6.39 13.62
N PRO A 87 -19.64 -5.15 14.10
CA PRO A 87 -18.36 -4.73 14.64
C PRO A 87 -17.84 -5.70 15.70
N ARG A 88 -16.56 -6.07 15.60
CA ARG A 88 -15.88 -6.94 16.57
C ARG A 88 -14.77 -6.17 17.24
N CYS A 89 -14.66 -6.24 18.56
CA CYS A 89 -13.59 -5.56 19.29
C CYS A 89 -12.65 -6.58 19.91
N GLY A 90 -11.36 -6.26 19.90
CA GLY A 90 -10.29 -7.16 20.35
C GLY A 90 -8.99 -6.40 20.60
N ASP A 91 -7.98 -7.14 21.03
CA ASP A 91 -6.65 -6.61 21.29
C ASP A 91 -5.98 -6.17 19.98
N ALA A 92 -5.43 -4.96 19.96
CA ALA A 92 -4.72 -4.40 18.82
C ALA A 92 -3.52 -5.25 18.38
N ASP A 93 -2.86 -5.94 19.32
CA ASP A 93 -1.74 -6.84 19.06
C ASP A 93 -2.19 -8.15 18.37
N ASP A 94 -3.50 -8.45 18.40
CA ASP A 94 -4.10 -9.58 17.68
C ASP A 94 -4.72 -9.21 16.34
N GLU A 95 -4.56 -7.96 15.89
CA GLU A 95 -5.08 -7.49 14.61
C GLU A 95 -3.98 -7.25 13.56
N ALA A 96 -4.41 -7.18 12.30
CA ALA A 96 -3.59 -6.82 11.15
C ALA A 96 -2.28 -7.62 11.00
N PHE A 97 -2.32 -8.91 11.31
CA PHE A 97 -1.20 -9.82 11.12
C PHE A 97 -1.50 -10.93 10.10
N VAL A 98 -0.45 -11.40 9.42
CA VAL A 98 -0.49 -12.60 8.59
C VAL A 98 0.54 -13.59 9.13
N ARG A 99 0.16 -14.86 9.17
CA ARG A 99 1.13 -15.90 9.47
C ARG A 99 2.04 -16.12 8.28
N ASP A 100 3.35 -16.16 8.54
CA ASP A 100 4.34 -16.55 7.53
C ASP A 100 4.34 -15.62 6.29
N LEU A 101 3.98 -14.33 6.47
CA LEU A 101 3.97 -13.31 5.42
C LEU A 101 5.29 -13.27 4.62
N TYR A 102 6.41 -13.21 5.34
CA TYR A 102 7.76 -13.19 4.75
C TYR A 102 8.44 -14.57 4.76
N ALA A 103 7.74 -15.64 5.10
CA ALA A 103 8.36 -16.95 5.18
C ALA A 103 8.75 -17.43 3.78
N THR A 104 10.05 -17.62 3.59
CA THR A 104 10.64 -18.25 2.42
C THR A 104 11.04 -19.65 2.83
N TYR A 105 10.24 -20.66 2.51
CA TYR A 105 10.65 -22.04 2.74
C TYR A 105 11.75 -22.36 1.74
N ALA A 106 12.98 -22.60 2.23
CA ALA A 106 13.93 -23.34 1.42
C ALA A 106 13.34 -24.74 1.23
N GLU A 107 13.34 -25.29 0.02
CA GLU A 107 13.01 -26.70 -0.15
C GLU A 107 13.78 -27.53 0.87
N PRO A 108 13.15 -28.52 1.52
CA PRO A 108 13.81 -29.32 2.54
C PRO A 108 15.00 -30.03 1.90
N ARG A 109 16.20 -29.47 2.07
CA ARG A 109 17.44 -30.18 1.82
C ARG A 109 17.56 -31.23 2.90
N SER A 110 17.27 -32.47 2.53
CA SER A 110 17.71 -33.72 3.17
C SER A 110 18.19 -33.60 4.62
N ASP A 111 17.39 -34.12 5.55
CA ASP A 111 17.69 -34.52 6.93
C ASP A 111 18.30 -33.51 7.93
N ASP A 112 18.76 -32.32 7.53
CA ASP A 112 19.26 -31.28 8.45
C ASP A 112 18.23 -30.15 8.64
N ALA A 113 17.23 -30.42 9.47
CA ALA A 113 16.08 -29.56 9.78
C ALA A 113 16.37 -28.28 10.60
N SER A 114 17.49 -27.59 10.37
CA SER A 114 17.91 -26.47 11.25
C SER A 114 18.14 -25.09 10.60
N SER A 115 17.77 -24.87 9.34
CA SER A 115 18.10 -23.61 8.62
C SER A 115 16.91 -22.82 8.04
N GLU A 116 15.67 -23.18 8.34
CA GLU A 116 14.49 -22.63 7.64
C GLU A 116 14.09 -21.18 8.01
N ALA A 117 14.78 -20.50 8.93
CA ALA A 117 14.25 -19.28 9.58
C ALA A 117 14.97 -17.94 9.28
N ASP A 118 16.00 -17.88 8.42
CA ASP A 118 16.86 -16.69 8.40
C ASP A 118 16.31 -15.46 7.63
N VAL A 119 15.61 -15.66 6.51
CA VAL A 119 15.23 -14.51 5.64
C VAL A 119 14.00 -13.76 6.16
N SER A 120 13.01 -14.46 6.72
CA SER A 120 11.80 -13.81 7.26
C SER A 120 12.11 -12.96 8.50
N VAL A 121 12.98 -13.48 9.37
CA VAL A 121 13.43 -12.78 10.57
C VAL A 121 14.22 -11.53 10.19
N LEU A 122 15.10 -11.61 9.20
CA LEU A 122 15.85 -10.45 8.72
C LEU A 122 14.92 -9.34 8.26
N TRP A 123 13.92 -9.65 7.41
CA TRP A 123 13.00 -8.64 6.89
C TRP A 123 12.15 -7.98 7.96
N GLU A 124 11.70 -8.72 8.97
CA GLU A 124 10.99 -8.10 10.08
C GLU A 124 11.84 -7.13 10.88
N HIS A 125 13.11 -7.49 11.12
CA HIS A 125 14.00 -6.58 11.83
C HIS A 125 14.31 -5.35 10.97
N VAL A 126 14.51 -5.51 9.65
CA VAL A 126 14.68 -4.38 8.73
C VAL A 126 13.46 -3.47 8.83
N VAL A 127 12.24 -3.99 8.64
CA VAL A 127 11.00 -3.21 8.72
C VAL A 127 10.89 -2.47 10.06
N ALA A 128 11.14 -3.16 11.18
CA ALA A 128 11.08 -2.58 12.52
C ALA A 128 12.05 -1.40 12.70
N VAL A 129 13.26 -1.45 12.13
CA VAL A 129 14.21 -0.33 12.16
C VAL A 129 13.56 0.92 11.54
N PHE A 130 12.99 0.79 10.35
CA PHE A 130 12.39 1.94 9.65
C PHE A 130 11.10 2.43 10.32
N GLU A 131 10.26 1.51 10.82
CA GLU A 131 9.08 1.86 11.60
C GLU A 131 9.44 2.67 12.86
N ASN A 132 10.47 2.26 13.59
CA ASN A 132 10.96 2.98 14.77
C ASN A 132 11.47 4.38 14.44
N ARG A 133 12.07 4.59 13.25
CA ARG A 133 12.49 5.94 12.79
C ARG A 133 11.32 6.79 12.32
N ALA A 134 10.28 6.18 11.75
CA ALA A 134 9.10 6.88 11.24
C ALA A 134 8.08 7.21 12.35
N ALA A 135 8.00 6.41 13.42
CA ALA A 135 7.00 6.58 14.48
C ALA A 135 7.05 7.96 15.18
N PRO A 136 8.23 8.54 15.51
CA PRO A 136 8.29 9.89 16.10
C PRO A 136 7.76 11.00 15.17
N PRO A 137 8.22 11.17 13.91
CA PRO A 137 7.66 12.19 13.03
C PRO A 137 6.18 11.92 12.68
N PHE A 138 5.76 10.67 12.57
CA PHE A 138 4.35 10.29 12.40
C PHE A 138 3.50 10.77 13.59
N THR A 139 3.97 10.53 14.82
CA THR A 139 3.28 10.99 16.04
C THR A 139 3.20 12.51 16.11
N ARG A 140 4.24 13.24 15.72
CA ARG A 140 4.19 14.72 15.70
C ARG A 140 3.18 15.29 14.69
N LEU A 141 2.93 14.59 13.57
CA LEU A 141 1.86 14.98 12.64
C LEU A 141 0.47 14.82 13.30
N ILE A 142 0.28 13.76 14.11
CA ILE A 142 -0.93 13.56 14.92
C ILE A 142 -1.04 14.61 16.03
N GLU A 143 0.05 14.96 16.70
CA GLU A 143 0.00 15.92 17.81
C GLU A 143 -0.13 17.39 17.35
N CYS A 144 -0.09 17.64 16.04
CA CYS A 144 -0.32 18.97 15.50
C CYS A 144 -1.71 19.47 15.90
N ARG A 145 -1.76 20.62 16.60
CA ARG A 145 -3.01 21.23 17.06
C ARG A 145 -3.58 22.16 16.01
N ASP A 146 -4.85 22.50 16.16
CA ASP A 146 -5.54 23.48 15.34
C ASP A 146 -4.73 24.78 15.24
N GLY A 147 -4.35 25.13 14.00
CA GLY A 147 -3.63 26.34 13.65
C GLY A 147 -2.09 26.21 13.64
N SER A 148 -1.51 25.13 14.17
CA SER A 148 -0.08 24.87 13.96
C SER A 148 0.16 24.21 12.61
N THR A 149 1.27 24.58 11.97
CA THR A 149 1.74 24.00 10.72
C THR A 149 2.82 23.00 11.10
N PRO A 150 2.61 21.69 10.93
CA PRO A 150 3.65 20.73 11.27
C PRO A 150 4.83 20.93 10.33
N VAL A 151 6.04 20.91 10.89
CA VAL A 151 7.28 21.07 10.13
C VAL A 151 8.06 19.77 10.24
N LEU A 152 8.43 19.20 9.09
CA LEU A 152 9.29 18.02 9.04
C LEU A 152 10.59 18.38 8.35
N SER A 153 11.71 17.94 8.91
CA SER A 153 12.97 17.93 8.16
C SER A 153 12.90 16.95 7.00
N ASP A 154 13.75 17.12 5.99
CA ASP A 154 13.82 16.20 4.85
C ASP A 154 14.09 14.75 5.29
N LEU A 155 14.89 14.55 6.34
CA LEU A 155 15.14 13.22 6.89
C LEU A 155 13.88 12.60 7.52
N GLU A 156 13.09 13.39 8.25
CA GLU A 156 11.85 12.91 8.88
C GLU A 156 10.76 12.63 7.84
N ARG A 157 10.67 13.50 6.83
CA ARG A 157 9.79 13.30 5.67
C ARG A 157 10.19 12.05 4.90
N PHE A 158 11.49 11.78 4.76
CA PHE A 158 11.99 10.54 4.17
C PHE A 158 11.51 9.32 4.96
N TRP A 159 11.66 9.31 6.30
CA TRP A 159 11.20 8.17 7.11
C TRP A 159 9.71 7.91 6.99
N VAL A 160 8.88 8.95 7.04
CA VAL A 160 7.42 8.79 6.84
C VAL A 160 7.10 8.36 5.40
N SER A 161 7.87 8.81 4.41
CA SER A 161 7.70 8.38 3.01
C SER A 161 8.01 6.90 2.83
N VAL A 162 9.10 6.41 3.43
CA VAL A 162 9.45 4.99 3.45
C VAL A 162 8.38 4.17 4.17
N LEU A 163 7.87 4.63 5.31
CA LEU A 163 6.77 3.96 6.02
C LEU A 163 5.53 3.78 5.12
N VAL A 164 5.14 4.83 4.40
CA VAL A 164 3.98 4.78 3.48
C VAL A 164 4.24 3.88 2.28
N ALA A 165 5.45 3.92 1.71
CA ALA A 165 5.85 3.02 0.64
C ALA A 165 5.87 1.56 1.09
N LEU A 166 6.41 1.29 2.29
CA LEU A 166 6.39 -0.03 2.93
C LEU A 166 4.95 -0.52 3.12
N GLN A 167 4.07 0.33 3.65
CA GLN A 167 2.68 -0.03 3.86
C GLN A 167 1.97 -0.38 2.55
N PHE A 168 2.32 0.29 1.45
CA PHE A 168 1.77 -0.02 0.14
C PHE A 168 2.23 -1.39 -0.40
N VAL A 169 3.48 -1.79 -0.17
CA VAL A 169 4.01 -3.06 -0.75
C VAL A 169 3.81 -4.29 0.13
N ARG A 170 3.73 -4.11 1.46
CA ARG A 170 3.74 -5.25 2.41
C ARG A 170 2.35 -5.77 2.77
N VAL A 171 1.31 -5.14 2.25
CA VAL A 171 -0.07 -5.52 2.56
C VAL A 171 -0.55 -6.68 1.68
N PRO A 172 -1.43 -7.56 2.19
CA PRO A 172 -1.90 -8.73 1.44
C PRO A 172 -2.51 -8.38 0.08
N SER A 173 -3.23 -7.27 -0.03
CA SER A 173 -3.85 -6.84 -1.29
C SER A 173 -2.82 -6.53 -2.38
N HIS A 174 -1.63 -6.06 -2.01
CA HIS A 174 -0.55 -5.81 -2.95
C HIS A 174 0.08 -7.12 -3.45
N PHE A 175 0.28 -8.11 -2.57
CA PHE A 175 0.71 -9.46 -2.99
C PHE A 175 -0.30 -10.10 -3.95
N ASP A 176 -1.59 -9.99 -3.64
CA ASP A 176 -2.66 -10.47 -4.52
C ASP A 176 -2.61 -9.76 -5.89
N ALA A 177 -2.44 -8.43 -5.90
CA ALA A 177 -2.36 -7.65 -7.13
C ALA A 177 -1.12 -7.96 -7.98
N VAL A 178 0.05 -8.18 -7.36
CA VAL A 178 1.29 -8.58 -8.05
C VAL A 178 1.11 -9.97 -8.67
N ARG A 179 0.53 -10.92 -7.93
CA ARG A 179 0.20 -12.25 -8.44
C ARG A 179 -0.71 -12.16 -9.66
N SER A 180 -1.88 -11.50 -9.52
CA SER A 180 -2.83 -11.35 -10.63
C SER A 180 -2.23 -10.64 -11.84
N SER A 181 -1.35 -9.67 -11.62
CA SER A 181 -0.66 -8.98 -12.73
C SER A 181 0.31 -9.91 -13.46
N ARG A 182 1.05 -10.75 -12.74
CA ARG A 182 1.96 -11.74 -13.32
C ARG A 182 1.20 -12.85 -14.04
N ASP A 183 0.13 -13.35 -13.46
CA ASP A 183 -0.78 -14.31 -14.09
C ASP A 183 -1.29 -13.75 -15.42
N ALA A 184 -1.76 -12.50 -15.44
CA ALA A 184 -2.25 -11.85 -16.66
C ALA A 184 -1.15 -11.67 -17.73
N VAL A 185 0.08 -11.29 -17.33
CA VAL A 185 1.21 -11.16 -18.26
C VAL A 185 1.62 -12.51 -18.82
N ALA A 186 1.73 -13.53 -17.97
CA ALA A 186 2.12 -14.86 -18.39
C ALA A 186 1.05 -15.52 -19.25
N GLN A 187 -0.24 -15.33 -18.94
CA GLN A 187 -1.36 -15.76 -19.78
C GLN A 187 -1.30 -15.07 -21.16
N ARG A 188 -1.06 -13.75 -21.23
CA ARG A 188 -0.89 -13.05 -22.53
C ARG A 188 0.30 -13.58 -23.32
N PHE A 189 1.40 -13.88 -22.64
CA PHE A 189 2.58 -14.47 -23.28
C PHE A 189 2.28 -15.88 -23.79
N ALA A 190 1.64 -16.72 -22.97
CA ALA A 190 1.21 -18.07 -23.35
C ALA A 190 0.22 -18.06 -24.52
N MET A 191 -0.78 -17.17 -24.52
CA MET A 191 -1.70 -16.98 -25.64
C MET A 191 -0.96 -16.54 -26.92
N SER A 192 0.04 -15.67 -26.79
CA SER A 192 0.87 -15.23 -27.93
C SER A 192 1.69 -16.39 -28.48
N LEU A 193 2.28 -17.22 -27.62
CA LEU A 193 3.02 -18.42 -28.03
C LEU A 193 2.10 -19.49 -28.64
N ALA A 194 0.93 -19.73 -28.06
CA ALA A 194 -0.07 -20.67 -28.59
C ALA A 194 -0.56 -20.26 -29.98
N SER A 195 -0.56 -18.95 -30.29
CA SER A 195 -0.90 -18.46 -31.64
C SER A 195 0.16 -18.82 -32.71
N LEU A 196 1.38 -19.18 -32.30
CA LEU A 196 2.43 -19.69 -33.19
C LEU A 196 2.29 -21.20 -33.47
N GLY A 197 1.34 -21.87 -32.82
CA GLY A 197 1.17 -23.33 -32.88
C GLY A 197 1.92 -24.09 -31.78
N PRO A 198 1.87 -25.43 -31.81
CA PRO A 198 2.60 -26.31 -30.89
C PRO A 198 4.09 -25.92 -30.77
N PRO A 199 4.73 -26.04 -29.59
CA PRO A 199 6.10 -25.52 -29.39
C PRO A 199 7.08 -26.17 -30.36
N ARG A 200 6.88 -27.45 -30.70
CA ARG A 200 7.67 -28.18 -31.71
C ARG A 200 7.71 -27.52 -33.09
N GLU A 201 6.74 -26.67 -33.43
CA GLU A 201 6.63 -26.03 -34.74
C GLU A 201 7.48 -24.76 -34.84
N TRP A 202 7.90 -24.17 -33.72
CA TRP A 202 8.62 -22.90 -33.69
C TRP A 202 9.84 -22.88 -32.75
N MET A 203 9.96 -23.78 -31.78
CA MET A 203 11.15 -23.92 -30.94
C MET A 203 12.25 -24.66 -31.71
N THR A 204 13.45 -24.07 -31.76
CA THR A 204 14.63 -24.72 -32.34
C THR A 204 15.34 -25.59 -31.30
N ASP A 205 16.19 -26.52 -31.74
CA ASP A 205 17.05 -27.32 -30.86
C ASP A 205 17.95 -26.45 -29.95
N GLU A 206 18.34 -25.27 -30.45
CA GLU A 206 19.11 -24.30 -29.67
C GLU A 206 18.27 -23.68 -28.55
N MET A 207 17.04 -23.26 -28.84
CA MET A 207 16.11 -22.76 -27.82
C MET A 207 15.77 -23.82 -26.78
N CYS A 208 15.57 -25.07 -27.18
CA CYS A 208 15.34 -26.18 -26.26
C CYS A 208 16.54 -26.41 -25.33
N ARG A 209 17.77 -26.34 -25.88
CA ARG A 209 19.01 -26.49 -25.09
C ARG A 209 19.20 -25.35 -24.10
N GLU A 210 18.96 -24.10 -24.50
CA GLU A 210 19.07 -22.93 -23.63
C GLU A 210 18.05 -22.96 -22.49
N ALA A 211 16.84 -23.43 -22.78
CA ALA A 211 15.77 -23.60 -21.79
C ALA A 211 15.90 -24.90 -20.97
N ASN A 212 16.87 -25.76 -21.28
CA ASN A 212 17.05 -27.09 -20.67
C ASN A 212 15.79 -27.98 -20.78
N ILE A 213 15.19 -28.01 -21.98
CA ILE A 213 14.02 -28.82 -22.34
C ILE A 213 14.47 -29.94 -23.28
N ASP A 214 14.05 -31.19 -23.04
CA ASP A 214 14.25 -32.29 -23.98
C ASP A 214 13.26 -32.15 -25.15
N PRO A 215 13.71 -32.04 -26.42
CA PRO A 215 12.81 -31.97 -27.57
C PRO A 215 11.80 -33.12 -27.65
N ALA A 216 12.12 -34.30 -27.10
CA ALA A 216 11.20 -35.43 -27.05
C ALA A 216 9.97 -35.15 -26.16
N ASP A 217 10.11 -34.32 -25.12
CA ASP A 217 9.01 -33.92 -24.25
C ASP A 217 7.98 -33.04 -24.99
N LEU A 218 8.37 -32.44 -26.13
CA LEU A 218 7.50 -31.63 -26.97
C LEU A 218 6.63 -32.46 -27.91
N GLU A 219 6.95 -33.75 -28.15
CA GLU A 219 6.22 -34.59 -29.11
C GLU A 219 4.76 -34.88 -28.69
N GLY A 220 4.45 -34.74 -27.39
CA GLY A 220 3.10 -34.89 -26.83
C GLY A 220 2.52 -33.61 -26.24
N PHE A 221 3.24 -32.48 -26.32
CA PHE A 221 2.82 -31.21 -25.72
C PHE A 221 1.94 -30.43 -26.70
N ASP A 222 0.62 -30.61 -26.58
CA ASP A 222 -0.37 -29.82 -27.31
C ASP A 222 -0.96 -28.75 -26.39
N TRP A 223 -0.84 -27.50 -26.81
CA TRP A 223 -1.33 -26.34 -26.09
C TRP A 223 -2.12 -25.49 -27.09
N SER A 224 -3.43 -25.40 -26.90
CA SER A 224 -4.29 -24.57 -27.74
C SER A 224 -4.57 -23.24 -27.04
N PRO A 225 -4.93 -22.18 -27.78
CA PRO A 225 -5.40 -20.94 -27.16
C PRO A 225 -6.57 -21.15 -26.19
N GLU A 226 -7.37 -22.22 -26.38
CA GLU A 226 -8.46 -22.57 -25.45
C GLU A 226 -7.95 -23.11 -24.11
N SER A 227 -6.75 -23.72 -24.08
CA SER A 227 -6.07 -24.13 -22.84
C SER A 227 -5.70 -22.95 -21.94
N PHE A 228 -5.67 -21.72 -22.49
CA PHE A 228 -5.35 -20.48 -21.79
C PHE A 228 -6.51 -19.47 -21.81
N GLY A 229 -7.72 -19.92 -22.18
CA GLY A 229 -8.93 -19.10 -22.19
C GLY A 229 -9.40 -18.68 -20.79
N PRO A 230 -10.54 -17.98 -20.68
CA PRO A 230 -11.08 -17.49 -19.40
C PRO A 230 -11.32 -18.59 -18.35
N ASP A 231 -11.48 -19.84 -18.79
CA ASP A 231 -11.72 -21.02 -17.95
C ASP A 231 -10.44 -21.87 -17.73
N GLY A 232 -9.29 -21.47 -18.29
CA GLY A 232 -8.00 -22.15 -18.10
C GLY A 232 -7.21 -21.52 -16.95
N GLU A 233 -6.95 -22.28 -15.88
CA GLU A 233 -6.15 -21.82 -14.74
C GLU A 233 -4.65 -21.84 -15.08
N PHE A 234 -4.14 -20.75 -15.67
CA PHE A 234 -2.70 -20.50 -15.69
C PHE A 234 -2.31 -19.73 -14.42
N ILE A 235 -1.81 -20.45 -13.42
CA ILE A 235 -1.41 -19.87 -12.12
C ILE A 235 0.11 -19.74 -12.08
N VAL A 236 0.62 -18.51 -12.06
CA VAL A 236 2.02 -18.23 -11.73
C VAL A 236 2.13 -18.20 -10.21
N SER A 237 2.83 -19.19 -9.64
CA SER A 237 3.17 -19.14 -8.22
C SER A 237 4.14 -17.98 -7.97
N ILE A 238 3.84 -17.13 -6.99
CA ILE A 238 4.83 -16.22 -6.39
C ILE A 238 5.95 -17.09 -5.80
N ASP A 239 7.18 -16.91 -6.29
CA ASP A 239 8.34 -17.45 -5.60
C ASP A 239 8.66 -16.51 -4.45
N ARG A 240 8.11 -16.82 -3.27
CA ARG A 240 8.30 -15.99 -2.07
C ARG A 240 9.78 -15.73 -1.76
N LYS A 241 10.68 -16.65 -2.14
CA LYS A 241 12.11 -16.52 -1.89
C LYS A 241 12.75 -15.36 -2.66
N THR A 242 12.28 -15.08 -3.86
CA THR A 242 12.80 -13.99 -4.71
C THR A 242 11.91 -12.77 -4.68
N ASP A 243 10.59 -12.97 -4.61
CA ASP A 243 9.60 -11.91 -4.74
C ASP A 243 9.46 -11.05 -3.48
N VAL A 244 9.39 -11.67 -2.29
CA VAL A 244 9.24 -10.91 -1.04
C VAL A 244 10.44 -9.97 -0.81
N PRO A 245 11.70 -10.44 -0.90
CA PRO A 245 12.86 -9.55 -0.80
C PRO A 245 12.81 -8.42 -1.83
N SER A 246 12.55 -8.75 -3.11
CA SER A 246 12.49 -7.75 -4.18
C SER A 246 11.41 -6.69 -3.89
N MET A 247 10.21 -7.10 -3.49
CA MET A 247 9.12 -6.17 -3.17
C MET A 247 9.44 -5.26 -1.99
N LEU A 248 10.07 -5.78 -0.94
CA LEU A 248 10.46 -4.99 0.22
C LEU A 248 11.62 -4.04 -0.13
N GLU A 249 12.61 -4.48 -0.92
CA GLU A 249 13.69 -3.64 -1.44
C GLU A 249 13.13 -2.43 -2.20
N HIS A 250 12.10 -2.62 -3.02
CA HIS A 250 11.46 -1.51 -3.75
C HIS A 250 10.88 -0.43 -2.82
N ALA A 251 10.44 -0.75 -1.59
CA ALA A 251 9.94 0.26 -0.66
C ALA A 251 11.05 1.16 -0.09
N PHE A 252 12.32 0.73 -0.19
CA PHE A 252 13.48 1.51 0.20
C PHE A 252 14.14 2.24 -0.97
N ASP A 253 13.72 1.93 -2.20
CA ASP A 253 14.23 2.55 -3.42
C ASP A 253 13.86 4.05 -3.45
N PRO A 254 14.86 4.96 -3.56
CA PRO A 254 14.60 6.39 -3.72
C PRO A 254 13.62 6.72 -4.84
N GLU A 255 13.57 5.97 -5.94
CA GLU A 255 12.61 6.21 -7.02
C GLU A 255 11.18 6.01 -6.55
N ILE A 256 10.89 4.91 -5.84
CA ILE A 256 9.54 4.65 -5.30
C ILE A 256 9.20 5.63 -4.18
N VAL A 257 10.14 5.87 -3.27
CA VAL A 257 9.97 6.83 -2.17
C VAL A 257 9.73 8.25 -2.71
N SER A 258 10.30 8.59 -3.88
CA SER A 258 10.11 9.91 -4.50
C SER A 258 8.64 10.22 -4.79
N PHE A 259 7.82 9.22 -5.13
CA PHE A 259 6.39 9.40 -5.40
C PHE A 259 5.59 9.78 -4.15
N VAL A 260 6.13 9.56 -2.96
CA VAL A 260 5.53 9.94 -1.68
C VAL A 260 6.16 11.23 -1.18
N PHE A 261 7.50 11.28 -1.19
CA PHE A 261 8.29 12.39 -0.68
C PHE A 261 8.01 13.71 -1.39
N SER A 262 7.91 13.70 -2.72
CA SER A 262 7.77 14.91 -3.55
C SER A 262 6.35 15.50 -3.58
N ARG A 263 5.35 14.78 -3.03
CA ARG A 263 3.96 15.25 -2.96
C ARG A 263 3.80 16.40 -1.98
N THR A 264 2.71 17.12 -2.06
CA THR A 264 2.32 18.02 -0.96
C THR A 264 1.51 17.30 0.06
N TRP A 265 1.90 17.52 1.31
CA TRP A 265 1.38 16.82 2.46
C TRP A 265 0.48 17.77 3.23
N VAL A 266 -0.73 17.31 3.50
CA VAL A 266 -1.72 18.06 4.27
C VAL A 266 -2.29 17.13 5.32
N VAL A 267 -2.20 17.56 6.58
CA VAL A 267 -2.86 16.89 7.69
C VAL A 267 -4.25 17.49 7.83
N ILE A 268 -5.28 16.64 7.84
CA ILE A 268 -6.67 17.02 8.05
C ILE A 268 -7.11 16.51 9.42
N LYS A 269 -7.67 17.42 10.22
CA LYS A 269 -8.15 17.16 11.58
C LYS A 269 -9.66 17.12 11.63
N PHE A 270 -10.23 16.06 12.18
CA PHE A 270 -11.67 15.87 12.34
C PHE A 270 -12.03 16.00 13.83
N PRO A 271 -12.67 17.09 14.26
CA PRO A 271 -12.92 17.37 15.68
C PRO A 271 -13.66 16.25 16.41
N ASP A 272 -14.59 15.57 15.73
CA ASP A 272 -15.38 14.49 16.33
C ASP A 272 -14.81 13.10 16.06
N GLY A 273 -13.57 13.02 15.55
CA GLY A 273 -12.94 11.76 15.18
C GLY A 273 -13.71 10.99 14.11
N GLY A 274 -13.78 9.66 14.28
CA GLY A 274 -14.57 8.78 13.41
C GLY A 274 -13.89 8.27 12.15
N LEU A 275 -12.59 8.52 11.94
CA LEU A 275 -11.83 7.85 10.87
C LEU A 275 -11.58 6.38 11.20
N SER A 276 -11.33 5.61 10.15
CA SER A 276 -10.93 4.20 10.23
C SER A 276 -9.65 3.95 9.44
N LEU A 277 -8.95 2.87 9.76
CA LEU A 277 -7.74 2.39 9.10
C LEU A 277 -8.08 1.18 8.23
N PRO A 278 -7.88 1.23 6.90
CA PRO A 278 -8.11 0.06 6.05
C PRO A 278 -7.05 -1.00 6.34
N LEU A 279 -7.41 -2.09 7.02
CA LEU A 279 -6.42 -3.07 7.46
C LEU A 279 -5.69 -3.68 6.26
N ARG A 280 -6.41 -4.17 5.26
CA ARG A 280 -5.82 -4.87 4.12
C ARG A 280 -4.97 -4.00 3.18
N ASP A 281 -5.03 -2.68 3.30
CA ASP A 281 -4.31 -1.76 2.40
C ASP A 281 -3.37 -0.79 3.15
N GLY A 282 -3.69 -0.46 4.41
CA GLY A 282 -3.06 0.54 5.28
C GLY A 282 -3.17 1.99 4.80
N VAL A 283 -3.01 2.20 3.49
CA VAL A 283 -3.17 3.48 2.81
C VAL A 283 -4.17 3.36 1.67
N TYR A 284 -4.87 4.45 1.37
CA TYR A 284 -5.81 4.50 0.26
C TYR A 284 -5.25 5.34 -0.88
N LEU A 285 -5.29 4.78 -2.10
CA LEU A 285 -4.84 5.45 -3.32
C LEU A 285 -6.05 5.96 -4.12
N ARG A 286 -6.21 7.29 -4.20
CA ARG A 286 -7.20 7.90 -5.08
C ARG A 286 -6.63 8.07 -6.48
N MET A 287 -7.39 7.64 -7.48
CA MET A 287 -7.05 7.73 -8.91
C MET A 287 -8.15 8.54 -9.62
N SER A 288 -7.79 9.40 -10.58
CA SER A 288 -8.80 10.00 -11.49
C SER A 288 -9.25 9.04 -12.58
N ASN A 289 -8.32 8.21 -13.08
CA ASN A 289 -8.56 7.32 -14.20
C ASN A 289 -8.01 5.92 -13.89
N ALA A 290 -8.83 5.08 -13.27
CA ALA A 290 -8.57 3.65 -13.14
C ALA A 290 -8.85 2.96 -14.48
N GLY A 291 -7.94 3.07 -15.45
CA GLY A 291 -8.23 2.57 -16.79
C GLY A 291 -7.08 2.71 -17.77
N GLY A 292 -5.92 2.14 -17.43
CA GLY A 292 -4.81 1.95 -18.37
C GLY A 292 -4.60 0.47 -18.66
N LEU A 293 -4.16 0.14 -19.88
CA LEU A 293 -3.86 -1.23 -20.32
C LEU A 293 -2.70 -1.91 -19.54
N TYR A 294 -1.99 -1.14 -18.70
CA TYR A 294 -0.65 -1.45 -18.17
C TYR A 294 -0.50 -1.43 -16.63
N GLY A 295 -1.55 -1.56 -15.83
CA GLY A 295 -1.32 -2.04 -14.45
C GLY A 295 -2.32 -1.67 -13.36
N SER A 296 -2.13 -2.37 -12.23
CA SER A 296 -2.75 -2.10 -10.94
C SER A 296 -2.37 -0.68 -10.43
N PRO A 297 -3.26 0.01 -9.70
CA PRO A 297 -2.98 1.33 -9.13
C PRO A 297 -1.67 1.35 -8.33
N GLY A 298 -0.74 2.23 -8.69
CA GLY A 298 0.54 2.41 -7.99
C GLY A 298 0.70 3.79 -7.38
N LEU A 299 1.67 3.94 -6.47
CA LEU A 299 2.02 5.22 -5.81
C LEU A 299 2.32 6.35 -6.81
N GLY A 300 2.97 6.02 -7.94
CA GLY A 300 3.30 7.00 -8.98
C GLY A 300 2.09 7.51 -9.76
N SER A 301 1.05 6.68 -9.92
CA SER A 301 -0.17 7.02 -10.66
C SER A 301 -1.28 7.63 -9.80
N ALA A 302 -1.17 7.55 -8.48
CA ALA A 302 -2.19 8.08 -7.57
C ALA A 302 -2.27 9.61 -7.66
N GLU A 303 -3.48 10.16 -7.69
CA GLU A 303 -3.67 11.61 -7.49
C GLU A 303 -3.41 11.99 -6.04
N GLU A 304 -3.92 11.16 -5.14
CA GLU A 304 -3.85 11.36 -3.71
C GLU A 304 -3.53 10.04 -3.01
N ILE A 305 -2.71 10.12 -1.97
CA ILE A 305 -2.43 9.03 -1.03
C ILE A 305 -3.00 9.46 0.30
N TRP A 306 -3.91 8.66 0.85
CA TRP A 306 -4.61 8.94 2.09
C TRP A 306 -4.11 7.97 3.16
N VAL A 307 -3.66 8.53 4.28
CA VAL A 307 -3.01 7.80 5.36
C VAL A 307 -3.77 8.14 6.65
N PRO A 308 -4.78 7.35 7.06
CA PRO A 308 -5.48 7.56 8.31
C PRO A 308 -4.52 7.34 9.47
N MET A 309 -4.14 8.38 10.19
CA MET A 309 -3.06 8.31 11.20
C MET A 309 -3.60 7.97 12.61
N SER A 310 -4.81 8.41 12.89
CA SER A 310 -5.58 8.22 14.12
C SER A 310 -7.07 8.47 13.83
N PRO A 311 -7.98 8.21 14.78
CA PRO A 311 -9.42 8.46 14.61
C PRO A 311 -9.80 9.87 14.18
N ASP A 312 -8.96 10.86 14.45
CA ASP A 312 -9.19 12.28 14.19
C ASP A 312 -8.22 12.89 13.17
N THR A 313 -7.26 12.12 12.65
CA THR A 313 -6.18 12.66 11.82
C THR A 313 -5.99 11.88 10.54
N LEU A 314 -6.09 12.57 9.41
CA LEU A 314 -5.79 12.04 8.07
C LEU A 314 -4.62 12.79 7.45
N LEU A 315 -3.59 12.08 7.00
CA LEU A 315 -2.56 12.67 6.15
C LEU A 315 -2.93 12.42 4.68
N VAL A 316 -3.08 13.50 3.92
CA VAL A 316 -3.33 13.48 2.48
C VAL A 316 -2.07 13.96 1.76
N MET A 317 -1.56 13.14 0.85
CA MET A 317 -0.44 13.47 -0.01
C MET A 317 -0.92 13.59 -1.44
N HIS A 318 -0.84 14.77 -2.02
CA HIS A 318 -1.39 15.05 -3.35
C HIS A 318 -0.37 15.77 -4.25
N TRP A 319 -0.56 15.67 -5.55
CA TRP A 319 0.15 16.53 -6.50
C TRP A 319 -0.51 17.92 -6.48
N GLN A 320 0.23 18.99 -6.13
CA GLN A 320 -0.32 20.37 -5.98
C GLN A 320 -0.86 20.98 -7.28
N ASN A 321 -0.72 20.30 -8.41
CA ASN A 321 -1.17 20.75 -9.72
C ASN A 321 -2.71 20.78 -9.77
N THR A 322 -3.35 19.98 -8.92
CA THR A 322 -4.79 20.00 -8.73
C THR A 322 -5.17 21.23 -7.89
N ASN A 323 -6.27 21.91 -8.22
CA ASN A 323 -6.93 22.91 -7.36
C ASN A 323 -7.47 22.24 -6.08
N TRP A 324 -6.57 21.63 -5.33
CA TRP A 324 -6.86 20.80 -4.19
C TRP A 324 -7.24 21.73 -3.05
N ALA A 325 -8.55 21.82 -2.82
CA ALA A 325 -9.11 22.47 -1.66
C ALA A 325 -9.65 21.36 -0.75
N PRO A 326 -9.10 21.19 0.46
CA PRO A 326 -9.64 20.27 1.46
C PRO A 326 -10.97 20.74 2.06
N THR A 327 -11.55 21.83 1.54
CA THR A 327 -12.84 22.34 1.98
C THR A 327 -13.94 21.33 1.66
N GLY A 328 -14.74 20.97 2.67
CA GLY A 328 -15.87 20.05 2.53
C GLY A 328 -15.51 18.57 2.69
N TRP A 329 -14.32 18.26 3.21
CA TRP A 329 -14.00 16.89 3.61
C TRP A 329 -14.66 16.59 4.95
N THR A 330 -15.34 15.46 5.05
CA THR A 330 -15.95 14.98 6.29
C THR A 330 -15.40 13.62 6.67
N ALA A 331 -15.38 13.28 7.95
CA ALA A 331 -14.88 11.99 8.40
C ALA A 331 -15.67 10.83 7.76
N GLU A 332 -16.99 10.98 7.64
CA GLU A 332 -17.88 9.99 7.02
C GLU A 332 -17.56 9.78 5.54
N ALA A 333 -17.34 10.86 4.77
CA ALA A 333 -16.94 10.74 3.38
C ALA A 333 -15.54 10.12 3.23
N CYS A 334 -14.67 10.32 4.21
CA CYS A 334 -13.35 9.67 4.24
C CYS A 334 -13.50 8.17 4.51
N VAL A 335 -14.20 7.79 5.57
CA VAL A 335 -14.51 6.40 5.92
C VAL A 335 -15.13 5.69 4.72
N ALA A 336 -16.20 6.24 4.16
CA ALA A 336 -16.90 5.64 3.02
C ALA A 336 -16.03 5.45 1.76
N ARG A 337 -14.91 6.18 1.63
CA ARG A 337 -13.93 5.94 0.56
C ARG A 337 -12.89 4.89 0.96
N LEU A 338 -12.42 4.92 2.20
CA LEU A 338 -11.37 4.03 2.72
C LEU A 338 -11.76 2.55 2.68
N GLY A 339 -13.03 2.21 2.84
CA GLY A 339 -13.52 0.82 2.74
C GLY A 339 -14.25 0.45 1.45
N HIS A 340 -14.29 1.32 0.43
CA HIS A 340 -14.94 1.03 -0.86
C HIS A 340 -14.36 -0.23 -1.56
N ARG A 341 -13.16 -0.66 -1.17
CA ARG A 341 -12.52 -1.88 -1.68
C ARG A 341 -12.87 -3.15 -0.89
N GLY A 342 -13.81 -3.09 0.05
CA GLY A 342 -14.29 -4.25 0.82
C GLY A 342 -13.30 -4.81 1.84
N GLY A 343 -12.23 -4.09 2.14
CA GLY A 343 -11.28 -4.46 3.18
C GLY A 343 -11.78 -4.07 4.57
N GLN A 344 -11.68 -4.98 5.54
CA GLN A 344 -11.94 -4.70 6.96
C GLN A 344 -11.24 -3.42 7.42
N GLN A 345 -11.92 -2.65 8.26
CA GLN A 345 -11.46 -1.37 8.77
C GLN A 345 -11.26 -1.45 10.28
N ALA A 346 -10.11 -1.04 10.80
CA ALA A 346 -9.91 -0.84 12.23
C ALA A 346 -10.32 0.58 12.64
N CYS A 347 -11.00 0.73 13.76
CA CYS A 347 -11.39 2.03 14.32
C CYS A 347 -11.38 2.00 15.84
N HIS A 348 -11.44 3.19 16.43
CA HIS A 348 -11.63 3.35 17.86
C HIS A 348 -12.95 2.71 18.32
N PRO A 349 -13.01 2.08 19.51
CA PRO A 349 -14.24 1.49 20.02
C PRO A 349 -15.44 2.43 20.04
N ASP A 350 -15.26 3.66 20.53
CA ASP A 350 -16.30 4.70 20.53
C ASP A 350 -16.84 5.10 19.14
N HIS A 351 -16.17 4.70 18.07
CA HIS A 351 -16.58 5.02 16.70
C HIS A 351 -17.11 3.82 15.92
N ALA A 352 -17.08 2.61 16.49
CA ALA A 352 -17.43 1.39 15.77
C ALA A 352 -18.86 1.42 15.19
N GLU A 353 -19.84 1.83 16.00
CA GLU A 353 -21.23 1.94 15.55
C GLU A 353 -21.40 3.03 14.48
N ARG A 354 -20.73 4.17 14.63
CA ARG A 354 -20.77 5.26 13.65
C ARG A 354 -20.15 4.83 12.32
N VAL A 355 -19.00 4.17 12.35
CA VAL A 355 -18.32 3.66 11.15
C VAL A 355 -19.20 2.62 10.45
N ALA A 356 -19.82 1.69 11.18
CA ALA A 356 -20.77 0.73 10.61
C ALA A 356 -21.98 1.41 9.97
N ALA A 357 -22.59 2.39 10.66
CA ALA A 357 -23.72 3.14 10.14
C ALA A 357 -23.38 3.94 8.86
N VAL A 358 -22.16 4.49 8.75
CA VAL A 358 -21.68 5.15 7.52
C VAL A 358 -21.66 4.16 6.35
N TRP A 359 -21.24 2.92 6.57
CA TRP A 359 -21.23 1.89 5.53
C TRP A 359 -22.62 1.43 5.14
N ASP A 360 -23.50 1.19 6.11
CA ASP A 360 -24.89 0.84 5.84
C ASP A 360 -25.57 1.93 5.00
N ALA A 361 -25.34 3.21 5.35
CA ALA A 361 -25.84 4.34 4.59
C ALA A 361 -25.20 4.44 3.20
N TYR A 362 -23.89 4.18 3.07
CA TYR A 362 -23.19 4.19 1.79
C TYR A 362 -23.70 3.11 0.83
N LEU A 363 -23.91 1.89 1.33
CA LEU A 363 -24.40 0.76 0.56
C LEU A 363 -25.88 0.87 0.18
N SER A 364 -26.69 1.52 1.03
CA SER A 364 -28.13 1.70 0.79
C SER A 364 -28.50 2.95 0.00
N SER A 365 -27.59 3.91 -0.15
CA SER A 365 -27.85 5.19 -0.81
C SER A 365 -27.69 5.10 -2.33
N ASP A 366 -28.80 5.26 -3.06
CA ASP A 366 -28.78 5.51 -4.52
C ASP A 366 -28.00 6.79 -4.89
N ARG A 367 -27.84 7.73 -3.93
CA ARG A 367 -27.11 8.99 -4.09
C ARG A 367 -25.61 8.88 -3.80
N GLY A 368 -25.16 7.75 -3.24
CA GLY A 368 -23.75 7.49 -2.93
C GLY A 368 -23.11 8.48 -1.95
N LEU A 369 -21.79 8.70 -2.13
CA LEU A 369 -20.91 9.51 -1.24
C LEU A 369 -21.35 10.97 -1.05
N SER A 370 -22.02 11.57 -2.04
CA SER A 370 -22.36 12.99 -2.01
C SER A 370 -23.37 13.33 -0.92
N ALA A 371 -24.33 12.44 -0.66
CA ALA A 371 -25.31 12.64 0.41
C ALA A 371 -24.66 12.61 1.81
N LEU A 372 -23.73 11.66 2.03
CA LEU A 372 -22.99 11.57 3.30
C LEU A 372 -22.12 12.80 3.58
N ALA A 373 -21.57 13.41 2.54
CA ALA A 373 -20.75 14.61 2.67
C ALA A 373 -21.59 15.87 2.94
N GLU A 374 -22.77 15.99 2.34
CA GLU A 374 -23.66 17.16 2.51
C GLU A 374 -24.30 17.21 3.89
N ASP A 375 -24.59 16.05 4.49
CA ASP A 375 -25.29 15.96 5.77
C ASP A 375 -24.36 15.94 7.00
N SER A 376 -23.04 15.79 6.80
CA SER A 376 -22.08 15.69 7.91
C SER A 376 -21.61 17.07 8.41
N ALA A 377 -21.65 17.22 9.73
CA ALA A 377 -21.11 18.38 10.44
C ALA A 377 -19.63 18.23 10.84
N ASN A 378 -19.04 17.03 10.70
CA ASN A 378 -17.68 16.74 11.13
C ASN A 378 -16.68 17.08 10.02
N ILE A 379 -16.55 18.38 9.75
CA ILE A 379 -15.73 18.92 8.66
C ILE A 379 -14.27 18.95 9.08
N GLY A 380 -13.41 18.41 8.23
CA GLY A 380 -11.96 18.36 8.40
C GLY A 380 -11.31 19.74 8.29
N VAL A 381 -10.40 20.04 9.21
CA VAL A 381 -9.57 21.25 9.21
C VAL A 381 -8.19 20.94 8.63
N PRO A 382 -7.78 21.60 7.53
CA PRO A 382 -6.52 21.30 6.86
C PRO A 382 -5.30 22.07 7.41
N HIS A 383 -4.17 21.37 7.49
CA HIS A 383 -2.87 21.89 7.92
C HIS A 383 -1.79 21.48 6.92
N LEU A 384 -1.23 22.43 6.17
CA LEU A 384 -0.13 22.16 5.26
C LEU A 384 1.11 21.72 6.04
N VAL A 385 1.75 20.63 5.67
CA VAL A 385 3.05 20.23 6.24
C VAL A 385 4.15 21.00 5.52
N ARG A 386 5.01 21.69 6.27
CA ARG A 386 6.15 22.44 5.73
C ARG A 386 7.45 21.65 5.76
#